data_AF-A0A084A5V0-F1
#
_entry.id   AF-A0A084A5V0-F1
#
_cell.length_a   1.000
_cell.length_b   1.000
_cell.length_c   1.000
_cell.angle_alpha   90.00
_cell.angle_beta   90.00
_cell.angle_gamma   90.00
#
_symmetry.space_group_name_H-M   'P 1'
#
loop_
_entity.id
_entity.type
_entity.pdbx_description
1 polymer ?
#
loop_
_entity_poly.entity_id
_entity_poly.type
_entity_poly.pdbx_seq_one_letter_code
_entity_poly.pdbx_strand_id
1 'polypeptide(L)'
;MVNPPDQTVQDLAHLAFCALVALHSAVQQGAVTSPMAEHLFLVRWLATAQKQKRFPRSVALDIQQLLDKGRKRGGEAKLRTRFEFIWRSCNGELKHQNDLFRLTYAIESLKAQGWRNELVTQTEWDTARAKTAIQPGPKTDLFVKKTADCPSDLYGMRF
;
A
#
# COMPACT_ATOMS: atom_id res chain seq x y z
N MET A 1 16.56 -18.60 1.29
CA MET A 1 15.35 -18.57 2.13
C MET A 1 14.55 -17.33 1.74
N VAL A 2 13.40 -17.52 1.11
CA VAL A 2 12.50 -16.44 0.68
C VAL A 2 11.58 -16.17 1.87
N ASN A 3 11.58 -14.94 2.40
CA ASN A 3 10.67 -14.57 3.48
C ASN A 3 9.22 -14.59 2.98
N PRO A 4 8.24 -14.98 3.82
CA PRO A 4 6.83 -14.89 3.47
C PRO A 4 6.45 -13.43 3.13
N PRO A 5 5.52 -13.20 2.20
CA PRO A 5 5.17 -11.86 1.71
C PRO A 5 4.77 -10.90 2.84
N ASP A 6 4.05 -11.40 3.85
CA ASP A 6 3.62 -10.61 5.01
C ASP A 6 4.79 -10.04 5.82
N GLN A 7 5.89 -10.78 5.95
CA GLN A 7 7.08 -10.33 6.69
C GLN A 7 7.76 -9.16 5.98
N THR A 8 7.83 -9.20 4.65
CA THR A 8 8.45 -8.11 3.87
C THR A 8 7.66 -6.81 3.98
N VAL A 9 6.33 -6.89 4.04
CA VAL A 9 5.44 -5.75 4.23
C VAL A 9 5.63 -5.16 5.63
N GLN A 10 5.70 -5.99 6.67
CA GLN A 10 5.98 -5.55 8.04
C GLN A 10 7.36 -4.90 8.18
N ASP A 11 8.40 -5.47 7.57
CA ASP A 11 9.75 -4.91 7.59
C ASP A 11 9.78 -3.53 6.91
N LEU A 12 9.05 -3.37 5.81
CA LEU A 12 8.95 -2.11 5.07
C LEU A 12 8.14 -1.06 5.85
N ALA A 13 7.11 -1.48 6.57
CA ALA A 13 6.34 -0.65 7.48
C ALA A 13 7.21 -0.10 8.61
N HIS A 14 7.98 -0.98 9.26
CA HIS A 14 8.89 -0.62 10.33
C HIS A 14 9.95 0.38 9.84
N LEU A 15 10.47 0.17 8.62
CA LEU A 15 11.38 1.12 7.98
C LEU A 15 10.74 2.51 7.80
N ALA A 16 9.53 2.55 7.27
CA ALA A 16 8.82 3.81 7.05
C ALA A 16 8.54 4.54 8.37
N PHE A 17 8.14 3.80 9.41
CA PHE A 17 7.97 4.36 10.75
C PHE A 17 9.25 4.97 11.31
N CYS A 18 10.36 4.22 11.28
CA CYS A 18 11.63 4.73 11.78
C CYS A 18 12.09 5.99 11.03
N ALA A 19 11.89 6.04 9.72
CA ALA A 19 12.22 7.21 8.91
C ALA A 19 11.38 8.44 9.29
N LEU A 20 10.07 8.26 9.45
CA LEU A 20 9.13 9.34 9.82
C LEU A 20 9.37 9.85 11.24
N VAL A 21 9.61 8.95 12.20
CA VAL A 21 9.93 9.33 13.58
C VAL A 21 11.24 10.11 13.62
N ALA A 22 12.29 9.64 12.94
CA ALA A 22 13.56 10.35 12.88
C ALA A 22 13.42 11.74 12.25
N LEU A 23 12.61 11.87 11.20
CA LEU A 23 12.31 13.16 10.57
C LEU A 23 11.56 14.08 11.53
N HIS A 24 10.51 13.59 12.18
CA HIS A 24 9.73 14.38 13.13
C HIS A 24 10.59 14.86 14.30
N SER A 25 11.46 14.00 14.84
CA SER A 25 12.43 14.39 15.88
C SER A 25 13.37 15.51 15.41
N ALA A 26 13.88 15.44 14.18
CA ALA A 26 14.74 16.48 13.63
C ALA A 26 14.01 17.82 13.38
N VAL A 27 12.72 17.76 13.01
CA VAL A 27 11.87 18.96 12.88
C VAL A 27 11.62 19.60 14.25
N GLN A 28 11.31 18.81 15.28
CA GLN A 28 11.10 19.31 16.66
C GLN A 28 12.37 19.96 17.24
N GLN A 29 13.55 19.47 16.86
CA GLN A 29 14.84 20.07 17.24
C GLN A 29 15.19 21.33 16.43
N GLY A 30 14.34 21.75 15.49
CA GLY A 30 14.60 22.90 14.62
C GLY A 30 15.69 22.67 13.56
N ALA A 31 16.20 21.45 13.42
CA ALA A 31 17.25 21.11 12.45
C ALA A 31 16.70 21.03 11.01
N VAL A 32 15.39 20.86 10.86
CA VAL A 32 14.69 20.73 9.58
C VAL A 32 13.45 21.61 9.58
N THR A 33 13.45 22.66 8.76
CA THR A 33 12.39 23.67 8.73
C THR A 33 11.76 23.88 7.35
N SER A 34 12.32 23.27 6.30
CA SER A 34 11.84 23.41 4.93
C SER A 34 11.60 22.05 4.25
N PRO A 35 10.69 21.96 3.26
CA PRO A 35 10.44 20.71 2.53
C PRO A 35 11.70 20.12 1.87
N MET A 36 12.62 20.99 1.41
CA MET A 36 13.89 20.54 0.86
C MET A 36 14.82 19.98 1.94
N ALA A 37 14.85 20.59 3.13
CA ALA A 37 15.60 20.07 4.27
C ALA A 37 15.07 18.71 4.73
N GLU A 38 13.74 18.52 4.72
CA GLU A 38 13.12 17.21 5.00
C GLU A 38 13.57 16.14 4.01
N HIS A 39 13.58 16.48 2.72
CA HIS A 39 14.05 15.59 1.67
C HIS A 39 15.52 15.21 1.85
N LEU A 40 16.40 16.19 2.06
CA LEU A 40 17.83 15.97 2.28
C LEU A 40 18.10 15.14 3.54
N PHE A 41 17.35 15.39 4.61
CA PHE A 41 17.41 14.60 5.83
C PHE A 41 17.10 13.12 5.54
N LEU A 42 15.99 12.84 4.85
CA LEU A 42 15.59 11.47 4.53
C LEU A 42 16.59 10.76 3.63
N VAL A 43 17.16 11.44 2.63
CA VAL A 43 18.22 10.88 1.77
C VAL A 43 19.47 10.51 2.60
N ARG A 44 19.91 11.39 3.50
CA ARG A 44 21.06 11.14 4.40
C ARG A 44 20.78 10.02 5.39
N TRP A 45 19.57 9.99 5.94
CA TRP A 45 19.11 8.97 6.87
C TRP A 45 19.08 7.60 6.19
N LEU A 46 18.54 7.50 4.97
CA LEU A 46 18.53 6.26 4.18
C LEU A 46 19.93 5.76 3.86
N ALA A 47 20.83 6.65 3.44
CA ALA A 47 22.22 6.29 3.18
C ALA A 47 22.91 5.74 4.44
N THR A 48 22.65 6.36 5.60
CA THR A 48 23.18 5.91 6.90
C THR A 48 22.59 4.55 7.30
N ALA A 49 21.27 4.38 7.16
CA ALA A 49 20.57 3.14 7.47
C ALA A 49 21.08 1.96 6.61
N GLN A 50 21.33 2.21 5.32
CA GLN A 50 21.90 1.24 4.39
C GLN A 50 23.34 0.86 4.79
N LYS A 51 24.19 1.85 5.08
CA LYS A 51 25.59 1.64 5.48
C LYS A 51 25.69 0.83 6.78
N GLN A 52 24.81 1.11 7.73
CA GLN A 52 24.74 0.42 9.03
C GLN A 52 24.02 -0.93 8.97
N LYS A 53 23.44 -1.31 7.82
CA LYS A 53 22.62 -2.54 7.66
C LYS A 53 21.57 -2.69 8.77
N ARG A 54 20.91 -1.60 9.14
CA ARG A 54 19.94 -1.54 10.27
C ARG A 54 18.67 -2.35 10.04
N PHE A 55 18.40 -2.73 8.79
CA PHE A 55 17.17 -3.38 8.38
C PHE A 55 17.44 -4.75 7.77
N PRO A 56 16.46 -5.68 7.82
CA PRO A 56 16.60 -7.01 7.25
C PRO A 56 16.86 -6.96 5.73
N ARG A 57 17.44 -8.03 5.19
CA ARG A 57 17.80 -8.11 3.77
C ARG A 57 16.58 -8.05 2.83
N SER A 58 15.38 -8.37 3.33
CA SER A 58 14.09 -8.28 2.62
C SER A 58 13.85 -6.89 2.04
N VAL A 59 14.16 -5.83 2.78
CA VAL A 59 13.92 -4.43 2.38
C VAL A 59 15.15 -3.73 1.83
N ALA A 60 16.27 -4.43 1.68
CA ALA A 60 17.52 -3.83 1.22
C ALA A 60 17.40 -3.25 -0.21
N LEU A 61 16.66 -3.94 -1.08
CA LEU A 61 16.38 -3.48 -2.44
C LEU A 61 15.49 -2.23 -2.42
N ASP A 62 14.44 -2.21 -1.59
CA ASP A 62 13.54 -1.06 -1.44
C ASP A 62 14.30 0.18 -0.94
N ILE A 63 15.18 0.02 0.04
CA ILE A 63 16.06 1.10 0.54
C ILE A 63 16.89 1.67 -0.59
N GLN A 64 17.53 0.81 -1.40
CA GLN A 64 18.35 1.25 -2.51
C GLN A 64 17.52 2.00 -3.56
N GLN A 65 16.36 1.48 -3.93
CA GLN A 65 15.46 2.13 -4.89
C GLN A 65 14.94 3.48 -4.39
N LEU A 66 14.58 3.58 -3.10
CA LEU A 66 14.15 4.83 -2.47
C LEU A 66 15.28 5.86 -2.46
N LEU A 67 16.50 5.43 -2.15
CA LEU A 67 17.68 6.29 -2.15
C LEU A 67 18.03 6.79 -3.54
N ASP A 68 18.01 5.92 -4.54
CA ASP A 68 18.29 6.28 -5.94
C ASP A 68 17.24 7.25 -6.48
N LYS A 69 15.95 7.01 -6.19
CA LYS A 69 14.87 7.93 -6.54
C LYS A 69 15.03 9.29 -5.85
N GLY A 70 15.37 9.28 -4.57
CA GLY A 70 15.58 10.50 -3.78
C GLY A 70 16.76 11.34 -4.26
N ARG A 71 17.84 10.70 -4.71
CA ARG A 71 19.01 11.37 -5.30
C ARG A 71 18.73 11.91 -6.70
N LYS A 72 18.03 11.16 -7.54
CA LYS A 72 17.75 11.54 -8.94
C LYS A 72 16.71 12.65 -9.08
N ARG A 73 15.67 12.65 -8.24
CA ARG A 73 14.53 13.59 -8.37
C ARG A 73 14.54 14.74 -7.37
N GLY A 74 15.49 14.78 -6.43
CA GLY A 74 15.54 15.82 -5.40
C GLY A 74 14.21 15.94 -4.65
N GLY A 75 13.80 17.16 -4.29
CA GLY A 75 12.54 17.43 -3.58
C GLY A 75 11.27 16.91 -4.28
N GLU A 76 11.31 16.71 -5.59
CA GLU A 76 10.17 16.13 -6.34
C GLU A 76 9.96 14.64 -6.08
N ALA A 77 10.94 13.95 -5.48
CA ALA A 77 10.80 12.56 -5.07
C ALA A 77 9.70 12.36 -4.01
N LYS A 78 9.29 13.42 -3.30
CA LYS A 78 8.25 13.41 -2.26
C LYS A 78 8.46 12.26 -1.26
N LEU A 79 9.71 12.05 -0.82
CA LEU A 79 10.09 10.92 0.02
C LEU A 79 9.24 10.82 1.28
N ARG A 80 8.94 11.95 1.92
CA ARG A 80 8.05 12.01 3.08
C ARG A 80 6.68 11.41 2.77
N THR A 81 5.99 11.90 1.74
CA THR A 81 4.68 11.39 1.32
C THR A 81 4.75 9.91 0.98
N ARG A 82 5.85 9.45 0.37
CA ARG A 82 6.06 8.03 0.07
C ARG A 82 6.16 7.19 1.36
N PHE A 83 6.91 7.64 2.36
CA PHE A 83 7.00 6.95 3.65
C PHE A 83 5.67 6.98 4.41
N GLU A 84 4.95 8.10 4.41
CA GLU A 84 3.62 8.21 5.00
C GLU A 84 2.64 7.22 4.34
N PHE A 85 2.68 7.10 3.01
CA PHE A 85 1.87 6.13 2.28
C PHE A 85 2.20 4.68 2.65
N ILE A 86 3.50 4.32 2.68
CA ILE A 86 3.94 2.98 3.06
C ILE A 86 3.48 2.65 4.48
N TRP A 87 3.73 3.56 5.43
CA TRP A 87 3.34 3.38 6.82
C TRP A 87 1.83 3.20 6.97
N ARG A 88 1.03 4.05 6.33
CA ARG A 88 -0.44 3.98 6.38
C ARG A 88 -0.98 2.69 5.75
N SER A 89 -0.40 2.25 4.64
CA SER A 89 -0.83 1.02 3.97
C SER A 89 -0.55 -0.24 4.80
N CYS A 90 0.44 -0.19 5.69
CA CYS A 90 0.83 -1.34 6.49
C CYS A 90 0.26 -1.32 7.93
N ASN A 91 -0.08 -0.15 8.47
CA ASN A 91 -0.43 0.00 9.89
C ASN A 91 -1.65 0.90 10.14
N GLY A 92 -2.35 1.33 9.10
CA GLY A 92 -3.51 2.17 9.25
C GLY A 92 -4.71 1.44 9.84
N GLU A 93 -5.37 2.04 10.82
CA GLU A 93 -6.78 1.74 11.09
C GLU A 93 -7.54 1.81 9.77
N LEU A 94 -8.33 0.76 9.46
CA LEU A 94 -9.11 0.70 8.22
C LEU A 94 -9.92 1.98 7.96
N LYS A 95 -10.38 2.65 9.02
CA LYS A 95 -11.16 3.88 8.97
C LYS A 95 -10.42 5.08 8.38
N HIS A 96 -9.10 5.09 8.44
CA HIS A 96 -8.24 6.19 7.99
C HIS A 96 -7.58 5.92 6.62
N GLN A 97 -7.87 4.77 6.00
CA GLN A 97 -7.36 4.41 4.68
C GLN A 97 -8.29 4.91 3.57
N ASN A 98 -7.75 5.10 2.36
CA ASN A 98 -8.54 5.45 1.18
C ASN A 98 -9.56 4.33 0.88
N ASP A 99 -10.72 4.69 0.33
CA ASP A 99 -11.82 3.78 0.02
C ASP A 99 -11.39 2.61 -0.85
N LEU A 100 -10.46 2.81 -1.79
CA LEU A 100 -9.90 1.72 -2.59
C LEU A 100 -9.18 0.67 -1.73
N PHE A 101 -8.35 1.12 -0.78
CA PHE A 101 -7.63 0.21 0.11
C PHE A 101 -8.58 -0.52 1.05
N ARG A 102 -9.60 0.20 1.56
CA ARG A 102 -10.66 -0.38 2.40
C ARG A 102 -11.44 -1.45 1.65
N LEU A 103 -11.76 -1.19 0.37
CA LEU A 103 -12.44 -2.14 -0.50
C LEU A 103 -11.57 -3.37 -0.78
N THR A 104 -10.31 -3.18 -1.18
CA THR A 104 -9.38 -4.28 -1.43
C THR A 104 -9.20 -5.13 -0.18
N TYR A 105 -9.00 -4.51 0.98
CA TYR A 105 -8.87 -5.22 2.25
C TYR A 105 -10.13 -6.02 2.59
N ALA A 106 -11.32 -5.44 2.39
CA ALA A 106 -12.58 -6.14 2.61
C ALA A 106 -12.72 -7.35 1.68
N ILE A 107 -12.38 -7.20 0.39
CA ILE A 107 -12.42 -8.29 -0.60
C ILE A 107 -11.45 -9.41 -0.22
N GLU A 108 -10.20 -9.08 0.12
CA GLU A 108 -9.21 -10.08 0.52
C GLU A 108 -9.58 -10.78 1.84
N SER A 109 -10.18 -10.05 2.78
CA SER A 109 -10.70 -10.63 4.03
C SER A 109 -11.83 -11.64 3.76
N LEU A 110 -12.73 -11.33 2.84
CA LEU A 110 -13.80 -12.23 2.42
C LEU A 110 -13.24 -13.46 1.70
N LYS A 111 -12.25 -13.27 0.81
CA LYS A 111 -11.55 -14.39 0.15
C LYS A 111 -10.90 -15.34 1.13
N ALA A 112 -10.25 -14.81 2.17
CA ALA A 112 -9.65 -15.61 3.24
C ALA A 112 -10.69 -16.44 4.02
N GLN A 113 -11.95 -15.98 4.08
CA GLN A 113 -13.09 -16.71 4.65
C GLN A 113 -13.76 -17.67 3.64
N GLY A 114 -13.16 -17.87 2.46
CA GLY A 114 -13.61 -18.81 1.45
C GLY A 114 -14.62 -18.23 0.43
N TRP A 115 -14.81 -16.92 0.42
CA TRP A 115 -15.66 -16.24 -0.56
C TRP A 115 -14.94 -16.13 -1.90
N ARG A 116 -15.69 -16.24 -2.99
CA ARG A 116 -15.15 -16.04 -4.34
C ARG A 116 -15.35 -14.61 -4.78
N ASN A 117 -14.32 -14.02 -5.38
CA ASN A 117 -14.40 -12.74 -6.07
C ASN A 117 -14.24 -13.03 -7.57
N GLU A 118 -15.34 -12.91 -8.31
CA GLU A 118 -15.36 -13.14 -9.75
C GLU A 118 -15.93 -11.92 -10.46
N LEU A 119 -15.31 -11.53 -11.57
CA LEU A 119 -15.84 -10.49 -12.45
C LEU A 119 -16.90 -11.14 -13.34
N VAL A 120 -18.16 -10.74 -13.14
CA VAL A 120 -19.29 -11.25 -13.92
C VAL A 120 -19.76 -10.25 -14.96
N THR A 121 -20.14 -10.76 -16.12
CA THR A 121 -20.80 -9.99 -17.18
C THR A 121 -22.22 -9.59 -16.75
N GLN A 122 -22.83 -8.63 -17.46
CA GLN A 122 -24.19 -8.18 -17.15
C GLN A 122 -25.21 -9.32 -17.23
N THR A 123 -25.08 -10.21 -18.19
CA THR A 123 -25.94 -11.38 -18.37
C THR A 123 -25.75 -12.43 -17.26
N GLU A 124 -24.51 -12.64 -16.82
CA GLU A 124 -24.20 -13.50 -15.67
C GLU A 124 -24.70 -12.91 -14.36
N TRP A 125 -24.63 -11.59 -14.20
CA TRP A 125 -25.18 -10.87 -13.05
C TRP A 125 -26.70 -11.04 -12.93
N ASP A 126 -27.43 -10.85 -14.02
CA ASP A 126 -28.89 -10.97 -14.05
C ASP A 126 -29.31 -12.43 -13.80
N THR A 127 -28.54 -13.39 -14.32
CA THR A 127 -28.74 -14.83 -14.06
C THR A 127 -28.42 -15.21 -12.60
N ALA A 128 -27.33 -14.68 -12.04
CA ALA A 128 -26.93 -14.95 -10.66
C ALA A 128 -27.94 -14.38 -9.67
N ARG A 129 -28.44 -13.16 -9.90
CA ARG A 129 -29.51 -12.53 -9.14
C ARG A 129 -30.81 -13.33 -9.19
N ALA A 130 -31.19 -13.81 -10.37
CA ALA A 130 -32.37 -14.67 -10.53
C ALA A 130 -32.22 -15.99 -9.78
N LYS A 131 -31.03 -16.61 -9.77
CA LYS A 131 -30.75 -17.86 -9.05
C LYS A 131 -30.68 -17.68 -7.52
N THR A 132 -30.04 -16.62 -7.02
CA THR A 132 -29.98 -16.33 -5.57
C THR A 132 -31.34 -15.92 -4.98
N ALA A 133 -32.23 -15.34 -5.79
CA ALA A 133 -33.61 -15.07 -5.38
C ALA A 133 -34.48 -16.34 -5.28
N ILE A 134 -34.08 -17.44 -5.94
CA ILE A 134 -34.85 -18.70 -6.00
C ILE A 134 -34.30 -19.73 -5.00
N GLN A 135 -32.97 -19.80 -4.78
CA GLN A 135 -32.37 -20.62 -3.72
C GLN A 135 -31.08 -19.99 -3.16
N PRO A 136 -30.96 -19.79 -1.82
CA PRO A 136 -29.69 -19.44 -1.20
C PRO A 136 -28.73 -20.63 -1.29
N GLY A 137 -27.65 -20.49 -2.05
CA GLY A 137 -26.61 -21.52 -2.14
C GLY A 137 -25.85 -21.69 -0.82
N PRO A 138 -25.13 -22.81 -0.62
CA PRO A 138 -24.41 -23.12 0.63
C PRO A 138 -23.18 -22.23 0.88
N LYS A 139 -22.80 -21.37 -0.08
CA LYS A 139 -21.63 -20.48 0.00
C LYS A 139 -22.04 -19.03 -0.24
N THR A 140 -21.51 -18.15 0.59
CA THR A 140 -21.72 -16.71 0.47
C THR A 140 -20.76 -16.16 -0.60
N ASP A 141 -21.31 -15.56 -1.66
CA ASP A 141 -20.55 -15.02 -2.79
C ASP A 141 -20.73 -13.49 -2.82
N LEU A 142 -19.66 -12.73 -3.12
CA LEU A 142 -19.68 -11.27 -3.28
C LEU A 142 -19.58 -10.93 -4.77
N PHE A 143 -20.62 -10.29 -5.31
CA PHE A 143 -20.60 -9.84 -6.71
C PHE A 143 -20.29 -8.34 -6.78
N VAL A 144 -19.30 -7.96 -7.60
CA VAL A 144 -18.93 -6.56 -7.85
C VAL A 144 -19.20 -6.22 -9.32
N LYS A 145 -20.08 -5.26 -9.57
CA LYS A 145 -20.39 -4.78 -10.92
C LYS A 145 -19.60 -3.50 -11.21
N LYS A 146 -18.82 -3.50 -12.29
CA LYS A 146 -18.21 -2.28 -12.84
C LYS A 146 -19.27 -1.53 -13.67
N THR A 147 -19.68 -0.36 -13.22
CA THR A 147 -20.57 0.54 -13.98
C THR A 147 -19.80 1.20 -15.12
N ALA A 148 -20.42 1.25 -16.31
CA ALA A 148 -19.77 1.70 -17.55
C ALA A 148 -19.61 3.23 -17.67
N ASP A 149 -20.11 4.03 -16.71
CA ASP A 149 -20.00 5.50 -16.74
C ASP A 149 -18.62 6.04 -16.29
N CYS A 150 -17.56 5.21 -16.32
CA CYS A 150 -16.20 5.64 -16.01
C CYS A 150 -15.34 5.56 -17.28
N PRO A 151 -14.72 6.68 -17.73
CA PRO A 151 -13.96 6.73 -18.98
C PRO A 151 -12.88 5.66 -19.05
N SER A 152 -12.70 5.13 -20.25
CA SER A 152 -11.97 3.93 -20.66
C SER A 152 -10.47 3.85 -20.30
N ASP A 153 -9.92 4.77 -19.50
CA ASP A 153 -8.47 4.96 -19.35
C ASP A 153 -7.84 4.16 -18.20
N LEU A 154 -8.57 3.23 -17.60
CA LEU A 154 -8.04 2.30 -16.59
C LEU A 154 -8.22 0.85 -17.05
N TYR A 155 -7.62 0.53 -18.18
CA TYR A 155 -7.23 -0.84 -18.51
C TYR A 155 -5.91 -1.16 -17.80
N GLY A 156 -5.96 -2.02 -16.79
CA GLY A 156 -4.75 -2.59 -16.21
C GLY A 156 -4.72 -2.67 -14.69
N MET A 157 -5.76 -3.21 -14.06
CA MET A 157 -5.56 -3.87 -12.78
C MET A 157 -6.24 -5.23 -12.82
N ARG A 158 -5.44 -6.25 -13.15
CA ARG A 158 -5.66 -7.59 -12.64
C ARG A 158 -5.45 -7.52 -11.13
N PHE A 159 -6.45 -7.97 -10.37
CA PHE A 159 -6.29 -8.35 -8.97
C PHE A 159 -5.73 -9.77 -8.92
#